data_AF-A0AAN7V011-F1
#
_entry.id   AF-A0AAN7V011-F1
#
_cell.length_a   1.000
_cell.length_b   1.000
_cell.length_c   1.000
_cell.angle_alpha   90.00
_cell.angle_beta   90.00
_cell.angle_gamma   90.00
#
_symmetry.space_group_name_H-M   'P 1'
#
loop_
_entity.id
_entity.type
_entity.pdbx_description
1 polymer ?
#
loop_
_entity_poly.entity_id
_entity_poly.type
_entity_poly.pdbx_seq_one_letter_code
_entity_poly.pdbx_strand_id
1 'polypeptide(L)'
;MQKNPTNPAEVAELARQLVRQDLGSILETECWEVLQFSLESSKFWPNKGITTSEDPSVTNAIRFLDDIISSKTISGWKRRIAYVRLAELFVRLEEPVKLDRKFRRLEAKPGSKVAGSIYAVFKRAIKRRATKAEIRKNVRTGKRFQTLLGDSSSFPIAYCDYTDKLM
;
A
#
# COMPACT_ATOMS: atom_id res chain seq x y z
N MET A 1 10.14 23.98 -10.83
CA MET A 1 11.39 23.35 -11.28
C MET A 1 11.15 21.86 -11.45
N GLN A 2 10.93 21.44 -12.70
CA GLN A 2 10.81 20.03 -13.07
C GLN A 2 12.22 19.44 -13.15
N LYS A 3 12.56 18.51 -12.26
CA LYS A 3 13.73 17.63 -12.41
C LYS A 3 13.25 16.32 -13.03
N ASN A 4 13.43 16.17 -14.34
CA ASN A 4 14.20 15.06 -14.92
C ASN A 4 14.23 15.23 -16.45
N PRO A 5 15.38 14.94 -17.04
CA PRO A 5 15.62 13.57 -17.48
C PRO A 5 16.82 12.97 -16.76
N THR A 6 16.63 11.78 -16.20
CA THR A 6 17.69 10.95 -15.61
C THR A 6 18.83 10.83 -16.62
N ASN A 7 20.04 11.24 -16.25
CA ASN A 7 21.19 11.22 -17.15
C ASN A 7 21.40 9.76 -17.62
N PRO A 8 21.41 9.47 -18.93
CA PRO A 8 21.61 8.11 -19.44
C PRO A 8 22.88 7.45 -18.91
N ALA A 9 23.92 8.25 -18.62
CA ALA A 9 25.15 7.79 -18.01
C ALA A 9 24.96 7.35 -16.55
N GLU A 10 24.13 8.05 -15.75
CA GLU A 10 23.78 7.64 -14.39
C GLU A 10 22.93 6.37 -14.38
N VAL A 11 21.97 6.26 -15.31
CA VAL A 11 21.16 5.03 -15.46
C VAL A 11 22.06 3.85 -15.85
N ALA A 12 22.98 4.05 -16.79
CA ALA A 12 23.91 3.01 -17.21
C ALA A 12 24.92 2.63 -16.12
N GLU A 13 25.35 3.58 -15.29
CA GLU A 13 26.24 3.33 -14.16
C GLU A 13 25.50 2.60 -13.03
N LEU A 14 24.27 2.99 -12.69
CA LEU A 14 23.41 2.27 -11.74
C LEU A 14 23.12 0.86 -12.23
N ALA A 15 22.79 0.68 -13.52
CA ALA A 15 22.58 -0.63 -14.13
C ALA A 15 23.86 -1.48 -14.08
N ARG A 16 25.05 -0.90 -14.32
CA ARG A 16 26.33 -1.59 -14.19
C ARG A 16 26.66 -1.96 -12.73
N GLN A 17 26.34 -1.11 -11.76
CA GLN A 17 26.51 -1.40 -10.33
C GLN A 17 25.58 -2.50 -9.86
N LEU A 18 24.34 -2.51 -10.34
CA LEU A 18 23.41 -3.62 -10.17
C LEU A 18 24.05 -4.90 -10.74
N VAL A 19 24.44 -4.93 -12.02
CA VAL A 19 25.02 -6.12 -12.68
C VAL A 19 26.33 -6.63 -12.04
N ARG A 20 27.10 -5.78 -11.36
CA ARG A 20 28.38 -6.14 -10.71
C ARG A 20 28.25 -6.59 -9.25
N GLN A 21 27.22 -6.16 -8.54
CA GLN A 21 26.90 -6.76 -7.25
C GLN A 21 26.35 -8.16 -7.50
N ASP A 22 26.55 -9.09 -6.56
CA ASP A 22 25.96 -10.43 -6.60
C ASP A 22 24.44 -10.30 -6.42
N LEU A 23 23.79 -9.79 -7.47
CA LEU A 23 22.35 -9.56 -7.57
C LEU A 23 21.61 -10.85 -7.28
N GLY A 24 22.19 -12.01 -7.59
CA GLY A 24 21.62 -13.30 -7.24
C GLY A 24 21.33 -13.39 -5.75
N SER A 25 22.35 -13.22 -4.90
CA SER A 25 22.20 -13.35 -3.44
C SER A 25 21.43 -12.20 -2.78
N ILE A 26 21.60 -10.97 -3.28
CA ILE A 26 20.85 -9.79 -2.79
C ILE A 26 19.37 -9.89 -3.17
N LEU A 27 19.07 -10.21 -4.43
CA LEU A 27 17.70 -10.42 -4.87
C LEU A 27 17.11 -11.61 -4.13
N GLU A 28 17.81 -12.74 -3.98
CA GLU A 28 17.27 -13.91 -3.28
C GLU A 28 16.90 -13.60 -1.82
N THR A 29 17.73 -12.85 -1.11
CA THR A 29 17.45 -12.41 0.27
C THR A 29 16.28 -11.43 0.35
N GLU A 30 16.29 -10.36 -0.46
CA GLU A 30 15.22 -9.35 -0.44
C GLU A 30 13.90 -9.89 -1.02
N CYS A 31 13.95 -10.77 -2.03
CA CYS A 31 12.80 -11.53 -2.54
C CYS A 31 12.15 -12.32 -1.42
N TRP A 32 12.97 -13.01 -0.62
CA TRP A 32 12.46 -13.85 0.47
C TRP A 32 11.81 -13.01 1.56
N GLU A 33 12.42 -11.88 1.94
CA GLU A 33 11.80 -10.94 2.87
C GLU A 33 10.49 -10.34 2.34
N VAL A 34 10.44 -9.97 1.06
CA VAL A 34 9.24 -9.45 0.40
C VAL A 34 8.12 -10.49 0.36
N LEU A 35 8.45 -11.74 0.01
CA LEU A 35 7.53 -12.86 -0.01
C LEU A 35 7.03 -13.17 1.40
N GLN A 36 7.93 -13.26 2.39
CA GLN A 36 7.58 -13.50 3.77
C GLN A 36 6.67 -12.41 4.31
N PHE A 37 7.00 -11.13 4.10
CA PHE A 37 6.17 -10.02 4.51
C PHE A 37 4.82 -10.02 3.79
N SER A 38 4.78 -10.39 2.51
CA SER A 38 3.54 -10.52 1.75
C SER A 38 2.65 -11.62 2.33
N LEU A 39 3.22 -12.77 2.68
CA LEU A 39 2.51 -13.87 3.34
C LEU A 39 2.04 -13.48 4.74
N GLU A 40 2.87 -12.81 5.54
CA GLU A 40 2.49 -12.31 6.86
C GLU A 40 1.37 -11.27 6.77
N SER A 41 1.47 -10.32 5.84
CA SER A 41 0.45 -9.31 5.59
C SER A 41 -0.88 -9.92 5.14
N SER A 42 -0.85 -11.07 4.46
CA SER A 42 -2.06 -11.78 4.03
C SER A 42 -2.90 -12.28 5.21
N LYS A 43 -2.29 -12.58 6.36
CA LYS A 43 -2.99 -13.01 7.59
C LYS A 43 -3.87 -11.91 8.18
N PHE A 44 -3.50 -10.67 7.92
CA PHE A 44 -4.27 -9.48 8.33
C PHE A 44 -5.25 -9.05 7.25
N TRP A 45 -5.19 -9.66 6.06
CA TRP A 45 -6.09 -9.31 4.98
C TRP A 45 -7.49 -9.85 5.26
N PRO A 46 -8.54 -9.04 5.04
CA PRO A 46 -9.88 -9.56 5.20
C PRO A 46 -10.11 -10.72 4.23
N ASN A 47 -10.64 -11.82 4.74
CA ASN A 47 -10.95 -13.02 3.96
C ASN A 47 -11.87 -12.68 2.77
N LYS A 48 -11.89 -13.54 1.74
CA LYS A 48 -12.91 -13.47 0.69
C LYS A 48 -14.28 -13.66 1.35
N GLY A 49 -15.04 -12.59 1.52
CA GLY A 49 -16.33 -12.63 2.22
C GLY A 49 -16.58 -11.49 3.22
N ILE A 50 -15.90 -10.35 3.11
CA ILE A 50 -16.27 -9.16 3.89
C ILE A 50 -17.73 -8.83 3.58
N THR A 51 -18.62 -9.06 4.54
CA THR A 51 -20.04 -8.73 4.41
C THR A 51 -20.36 -7.35 5.00
N THR A 52 -19.45 -6.82 5.84
CA THR A 52 -19.59 -5.52 6.49
C THR A 52 -18.25 -4.82 6.63
N SER A 53 -18.25 -3.50 6.53
CA SER A 53 -17.10 -2.63 6.72
C SER A 53 -16.64 -2.52 8.18
N GLU A 54 -17.43 -3.03 9.13
CA GLU A 54 -17.08 -3.08 10.56
C GLU A 54 -16.46 -4.41 10.98
N ASP A 55 -16.15 -5.28 10.01
CA ASP A 55 -15.48 -6.56 10.27
C ASP A 55 -14.15 -6.33 11.03
N PRO A 56 -13.88 -7.05 12.14
CA PRO A 56 -12.63 -6.93 12.88
C PRO A 56 -11.38 -7.12 12.01
N SER A 57 -11.44 -7.98 10.99
CA SER A 57 -10.35 -8.19 10.04
C SER A 57 -10.03 -6.92 9.24
N VAL A 58 -11.05 -6.13 8.85
CA VAL A 58 -10.88 -4.83 8.19
C VAL A 58 -10.17 -3.85 9.12
N THR A 59 -10.61 -3.79 10.37
CA THR A 59 -10.00 -2.90 11.37
C THR A 59 -8.54 -3.26 11.63
N ASN A 60 -8.24 -4.56 11.76
CA ASN A 60 -6.89 -5.06 11.97
C ASN A 60 -5.99 -4.81 10.75
N ALA A 61 -6.50 -5.03 9.53
CA ALA A 61 -5.80 -4.71 8.29
C ALA A 61 -5.41 -3.23 8.23
N ILE A 62 -6.36 -2.34 8.52
CA ILE A 62 -6.13 -0.89 8.50
C ILE A 62 -5.06 -0.50 9.51
N ARG A 63 -5.13 -1.01 10.74
CA ARG A 63 -4.14 -0.72 11.80
C ARG A 63 -2.75 -1.18 11.39
N PHE A 64 -2.63 -2.43 10.95
CA PHE A 64 -1.37 -3.00 10.50
C PHE A 64 -0.71 -2.16 9.40
N LEU A 65 -1.49 -1.78 8.37
CA LEU A 65 -0.98 -0.95 7.28
C LEU A 65 -0.61 0.47 7.74
N ASP A 66 -1.40 1.08 8.62
CA ASP A 66 -1.12 2.41 9.14
C ASP A 66 0.14 2.45 10.01
N ASP A 67 0.37 1.43 10.83
CA ASP A 67 1.58 1.28 11.65
C ASP A 67 2.82 1.18 10.76
N ILE A 68 2.74 0.42 9.66
CA ILE A 68 3.83 0.31 8.69
C ILE A 68 4.10 1.65 7.97
N ILE A 69 3.04 2.29 7.46
CA ILE A 69 3.14 3.52 6.69
C ILE A 69 3.67 4.68 7.55
N SER A 70 3.25 4.75 8.81
CA SER A 70 3.63 5.82 9.73
C SER A 70 4.98 5.60 10.42
N SER A 71 5.51 4.38 10.39
CA SER A 71 6.82 4.08 10.96
C SER A 71 7.95 4.78 10.21
N LYS A 72 8.86 5.40 10.95
CA LYS A 72 10.09 6.01 10.42
C LYS A 72 11.22 4.99 10.23
N THR A 73 11.19 3.89 10.98
CA THR A 73 12.27 2.90 11.05
C THR A 73 12.07 1.72 10.10
N ILE A 74 10.90 1.60 9.48
CA ILE A 74 10.62 0.52 8.52
C ILE A 74 11.25 0.82 7.16
N SER A 75 11.80 -0.23 6.54
CA SER A 75 12.39 -0.21 5.19
C SER A 75 11.46 0.42 4.15
N GLY A 76 12.04 1.12 3.18
CA GLY A 76 11.29 1.84 2.13
C GLY A 76 10.32 0.90 1.40
N TRP A 77 10.80 -0.28 1.03
CA TRP A 77 10.02 -1.27 0.30
C TRP A 77 8.80 -1.80 1.06
N LYS A 78 8.92 -2.07 2.36
CA LYS A 78 7.79 -2.51 3.21
C LYS A 78 6.68 -1.45 3.23
N ARG A 79 7.07 -0.17 3.28
CA ARG A 79 6.12 0.95 3.18
C ARG A 79 5.43 1.00 1.82
N ARG A 80 6.14 0.73 0.72
CA ARG A 80 5.51 0.66 -0.62
C ARG A 80 4.48 -0.45 -0.72
N ILE A 81 4.80 -1.65 -0.22
CA ILE A 81 3.82 -2.75 -0.17
C ILE A 81 2.60 -2.32 0.64
N ALA A 82 2.81 -1.71 1.81
CA ALA A 82 1.71 -1.25 2.64
C ALA A 82 0.84 -0.19 1.95
N TYR A 83 1.43 0.74 1.19
CA TYR A 83 0.66 1.68 0.37
C TYR A 83 -0.17 0.98 -0.71
N VAL A 84 0.43 0.03 -1.44
CA VAL A 84 -0.26 -0.76 -2.48
C VAL A 84 -1.44 -1.53 -1.88
N ARG A 85 -1.19 -2.25 -0.79
CA ARG A 85 -2.21 -2.96 -0.03
C ARG A 85 -3.30 -2.00 0.44
N LEU A 86 -2.95 -0.85 1.00
CA LEU A 86 -3.94 0.15 1.42
C LEU A 86 -4.86 0.57 0.27
N ALA A 87 -4.33 0.76 -0.94
CA ALA A 87 -5.14 1.07 -2.11
C ALA A 87 -6.09 -0.09 -2.49
N GLU A 88 -5.62 -1.35 -2.46
CA GLU A 88 -6.47 -2.54 -2.66
C GLU A 88 -7.59 -2.64 -1.63
N LEU A 89 -7.29 -2.39 -0.35
CA LEU A 89 -8.27 -2.45 0.72
C LEU A 89 -9.39 -1.44 0.50
N PHE A 90 -9.04 -0.22 0.08
CA PHE A 90 -10.03 0.80 -0.25
C PHE A 90 -10.99 0.35 -1.35
N VAL A 91 -10.51 -0.36 -2.37
CA VAL A 91 -11.35 -0.91 -3.43
C VAL A 91 -12.24 -2.04 -2.89
N ARG A 92 -11.67 -2.95 -2.08
CA ARG A 92 -12.43 -4.07 -1.49
C ARG A 92 -13.53 -3.62 -0.53
N LEU A 93 -13.36 -2.47 0.12
CA LEU A 93 -14.36 -1.92 1.04
C LEU A 93 -15.52 -1.20 0.35
N GLU A 94 -15.47 -0.95 -0.96
CA GLU A 94 -16.55 -0.25 -1.65
C GLU A 94 -17.89 -0.98 -1.55
N GLU A 95 -17.89 -2.29 -1.80
CA GLU A 95 -19.12 -3.09 -1.79
C GLU A 95 -19.66 -3.32 -0.37
N PRO A 96 -18.86 -3.74 0.63
CA PRO A 96 -19.31 -3.83 2.02
C PRO A 96 -19.86 -2.50 2.56
N VAL A 97 -19.23 -1.37 2.26
CA VAL A 97 -19.71 -0.05 2.68
C VAL A 97 -21.02 0.32 1.98
N LYS A 98 -21.20 0.01 0.69
CA LYS A 98 -22.48 0.22 0.00
C LYS A 98 -23.59 -0.58 0.66
N LEU A 99 -23.33 -1.84 0.99
CA LEU A 99 -24.30 -2.71 1.66
C LEU A 99 -24.62 -2.19 3.06
N ASP A 100 -23.63 -1.85 3.88
CA ASP A 100 -23.85 -1.30 5.22
C ASP A 100 -24.67 0.00 5.18
N ARG A 101 -24.46 0.86 4.17
CA ARG A 101 -25.29 2.05 3.96
C ARG A 101 -26.73 1.69 3.58
N LYS A 102 -26.91 0.72 2.68
CA LYS A 102 -28.25 0.24 2.28
C LYS A 102 -29.02 -0.30 3.48
N PHE A 103 -28.36 -1.00 4.38
CA PHE A 103 -28.94 -1.57 5.60
C PHE A 103 -28.91 -0.62 6.81
N ARG A 104 -28.58 0.67 6.62
CA ARG A 104 -28.50 1.69 7.68
C ARG A 104 -27.57 1.34 8.87
N ARG A 105 -26.56 0.49 8.63
CA ARG A 105 -25.52 0.15 9.61
C ARG A 105 -24.42 1.22 9.70
N LEU A 106 -24.33 2.08 8.70
CA LEU A 106 -23.44 3.24 8.70
C LEU A 106 -24.24 4.53 8.66
N GLU A 107 -23.99 5.41 9.63
CA GLU A 107 -24.46 6.80 9.59
C GLU A 107 -23.76 7.56 8.46
N ALA A 108 -24.42 7.62 7.31
CA ALA A 108 -23.97 8.41 6.18
C ALA A 108 -24.64 9.78 6.25
N LYS A 109 -23.84 10.86 6.30
CA LYS A 109 -24.38 12.22 6.12
C LYS A 109 -25.13 12.30 4.78
N PRO A 110 -26.27 13.00 4.70
CA PRO A 110 -26.96 13.25 3.44
C PRO A 110 -25.98 13.76 2.36
N GLY A 111 -26.03 13.18 1.16
CA GLY A 111 -25.12 13.52 0.05
C GLY A 111 -23.69 12.97 0.15
N SER A 112 -23.34 12.22 1.20
CA SER A 112 -22.00 11.65 1.32
C SER A 112 -21.76 10.51 0.31
N LYS A 113 -20.62 10.55 -0.39
CA LYS A 113 -20.17 9.48 -1.30
C LYS A 113 -19.66 8.27 -0.51
N VAL A 114 -19.72 7.07 -1.09
CA VAL A 114 -19.19 5.81 -0.50
C VAL A 114 -17.76 5.97 -0.01
N ALA A 115 -16.89 6.63 -0.80
CA ALA A 115 -15.53 6.95 -0.41
C ALA A 115 -15.45 7.71 0.94
N GLY A 116 -16.39 8.61 1.21
CA GLY A 116 -16.50 9.33 2.48
C GLY A 116 -16.69 8.40 3.68
N SER A 117 -17.53 7.39 3.54
CA SER A 117 -17.77 6.35 4.54
C SER A 117 -16.56 5.44 4.72
N ILE A 118 -15.85 5.07 3.64
CA ILE A 118 -14.58 4.32 3.74
C ILE A 118 -13.54 5.11 4.55
N TYR A 119 -13.41 6.41 4.31
CA TYR A 119 -12.51 7.24 5.13
C TYR A 119 -12.93 7.29 6.60
N ALA A 120 -14.23 7.23 6.91
CA ALA A 120 -14.72 7.18 8.28
C ALA A 120 -14.38 5.84 8.95
N VAL A 121 -14.58 4.72 8.25
CA VAL A 121 -14.13 3.39 8.69
C VAL A 121 -12.63 3.41 8.98
N PHE A 122 -11.82 3.93 8.06
CA PHE A 122 -10.37 4.06 8.24
C PHE A 122 -10.01 4.87 9.48
N LYS A 123 -10.62 6.04 9.66
CA LYS A 123 -10.38 6.89 10.83
C LYS A 123 -10.77 6.24 12.16
N ARG A 124 -11.83 5.43 12.18
CA ARG A 124 -12.24 4.68 13.38
C ARG A 124 -11.26 3.56 13.71
N ALA A 125 -10.64 2.96 12.70
CA ALA A 125 -9.72 1.85 12.88
C ALA A 125 -8.34 2.29 13.40
N ILE A 126 -7.79 3.40 12.91
CA ILE A 126 -6.45 3.86 13.30
C ILE A 126 -6.41 4.47 14.71
N LYS A 127 -5.28 4.29 15.42
CA LYS A 127 -5.07 4.85 16.77
C LYS A 127 -4.63 6.31 16.75
N ARG A 128 -3.94 6.73 15.69
CA ARG A 128 -3.39 8.09 15.56
C ARG A 128 -4.39 9.05 14.90
N ARG A 129 -4.21 10.34 15.15
CA ARG A 129 -4.98 11.39 14.46
C ARG A 129 -4.46 11.58 13.05
N ALA A 130 -5.03 10.89 12.07
CA ALA A 130 -4.77 11.14 10.65
C ALA A 130 -5.86 12.04 10.03
N THR A 131 -5.44 12.99 9.20
CA THR A 131 -6.39 13.83 8.46
C THR A 131 -6.96 13.07 7.26
N LYS A 132 -8.14 13.49 6.77
CA LYS A 132 -8.71 12.91 5.53
C LYS A 132 -7.79 13.15 4.32
N ALA A 133 -7.09 14.28 4.30
CA ALA A 133 -6.15 14.62 3.25
C ALA A 133 -4.94 13.68 3.26
N GLU A 134 -4.43 13.35 4.44
CA GLU A 134 -3.33 12.41 4.62
C GLU A 134 -3.70 11.00 4.16
N ILE A 135 -4.84 10.45 4.62
CA ILE A 135 -5.31 9.13 4.20
C ILE A 135 -5.48 9.10 2.68
N ARG A 136 -6.05 10.16 2.09
CA ARG A 136 -6.20 10.30 0.64
C ARG A 136 -4.83 10.34 -0.06
N LYS A 137 -3.84 11.03 0.50
CA LYS A 137 -2.47 11.06 -0.04
C LYS A 137 -1.90 9.64 -0.05
N ASN A 138 -2.02 8.91 1.05
CA ASN A 138 -1.51 7.54 1.18
C ASN A 138 -2.15 6.59 0.15
N VAL A 139 -3.48 6.66 -0.03
CA VAL A 139 -4.18 5.86 -1.05
C VAL A 139 -3.73 6.23 -2.47
N ARG A 140 -3.52 7.53 -2.76
CA ARG A 140 -3.00 7.96 -4.07
C ARG A 140 -1.57 7.47 -4.31
N THR A 141 -0.73 7.52 -3.29
CA THR A 141 0.64 6.96 -3.34
C THR A 141 0.58 5.46 -3.64
N GLY A 142 -0.29 4.71 -2.98
CA GLY A 142 -0.52 3.30 -3.26
C GLY A 142 -0.93 3.01 -4.70
N LYS A 143 -1.89 3.78 -5.23
CA LYS A 143 -2.30 3.65 -6.64
C LYS A 143 -1.17 3.96 -7.62
N ARG A 144 -0.34 4.97 -7.32
CA ARG A 144 0.85 5.27 -8.14
C ARG A 144 1.84 4.11 -8.14
N PHE A 145 2.10 3.52 -6.98
CA PHE A 145 2.94 2.33 -6.90
C PHE A 145 2.33 1.16 -7.67
N GLN A 146 1.03 0.90 -7.54
CA GLN A 146 0.35 -0.12 -8.36
C GLN A 146 0.54 0.10 -9.86
N THR A 147 0.37 1.34 -10.34
CA THR A 147 0.59 1.67 -11.75
C THR A 147 2.04 1.46 -12.19
N LEU A 148 3.02 1.79 -11.33
CA LEU A 148 4.44 1.60 -11.62
C LEU A 148 4.84 0.11 -11.62
N LEU A 149 4.19 -0.70 -10.78
CA LEU A 149 4.44 -2.14 -10.67
C LEU A 149 3.81 -2.94 -11.82
N GLY A 150 2.71 -2.43 -12.41
CA GLY A 150 1.96 -3.11 -13.47
C GLY A 150 1.38 -4.47 -13.04
N ASP A 151 0.91 -5.25 -14.01
CA ASP A 151 0.53 -6.67 -13.82
C ASP A 151 1.75 -7.61 -13.72
N SER A 152 2.96 -7.04 -13.71
CA SER A 152 4.19 -7.78 -13.92
C SER A 152 4.69 -8.41 -12.63
N SER A 153 4.97 -9.71 -12.73
CA SER A 153 5.58 -10.60 -11.74
C SER A 153 7.01 -10.24 -11.32
N SER A 154 7.55 -9.08 -11.69
CA SER A 154 8.84 -8.55 -11.18
C SER A 154 8.69 -7.89 -9.79
N PHE A 155 7.93 -8.59 -8.94
CA PHE A 155 7.56 -8.30 -7.55
C PHE A 155 8.72 -8.09 -6.56
N PRO A 156 9.99 -8.45 -6.87
CA PRO A 156 11.10 -8.12 -5.98
C PRO A 156 11.94 -6.91 -6.43
N ILE A 157 12.19 -6.76 -7.73
CA ILE A 157 13.09 -5.71 -8.26
C ILE A 157 12.53 -4.31 -8.01
N ALA A 158 11.21 -4.16 -8.10
CA ALA A 158 10.54 -2.90 -7.80
C ALA A 158 10.48 -2.57 -6.29
N TYR A 159 10.89 -3.52 -5.43
CA TYR A 159 10.94 -3.42 -3.98
C TYR A 159 12.37 -3.50 -3.44
N CYS A 160 13.41 -3.58 -4.27
CA CYS A 160 14.76 -3.38 -3.80
C CYS A 160 14.99 -1.91 -3.45
N ASP A 161 15.69 -1.61 -2.35
CA ASP A 161 15.97 -0.23 -1.90
C ASP A 161 16.69 0.62 -2.99
N TYR A 162 17.30 -0.03 -3.99
CA TYR A 162 17.88 0.61 -5.18
C TYR A 162 16.88 1.40 -6.05
N THR A 163 15.60 1.07 -6.00
CA THR A 163 14.57 1.84 -6.73
C THR A 163 14.36 3.26 -6.18
N ASP A 164 14.71 3.52 -4.92
CA ASP A 164 14.72 4.91 -4.40
C ASP A 164 15.80 5.78 -5.06
N LYS A 165 16.82 5.17 -5.70
CA LYS A 165 17.83 5.90 -6.49
C LYS A 165 17.39 6.17 -7.94
N LEU A 166 16.31 5.52 -8.40
CA LEU A 166 15.81 5.63 -9.77
C LEU A 166 14.58 6.57 -9.89
N MET A 167 13.98 7.00 -8.77
CA MET A 167 12.84 7.93 -8.70
C MET A 167 13.26 9.33 -8.26
#